data_AF-A0A1Y3NFR0-F1
#
_entry.id   AF-A0A1Y3NFR0-F1
#
_cell.length_a   1.000
_cell.length_b   1.000
_cell.length_c   1.000
_cell.angle_alpha   90.00
_cell.angle_beta   90.00
_cell.angle_gamma   90.00
#
_symmetry.space_group_name_H-M   'P 1'
#
loop_
_entity.id
_entity.type
_entity.pdbx_description
1 polymer ?
#
loop_
_entity_poly.entity_id
_entity_poly.type
_entity_poly.pdbx_seq_one_letter_code
_entity_poly.pdbx_strand_id
1 'polypeptide(L)'
;YSKKVVYTKSVSVNSVTGWIVGLGDRHCMNILMDIGTAEAIHIDLGIAFDAGKLLSIPECIPFRLTRDVVDGMGVNGVEGVFRKSCEETLKVLRKNSNVLLTILDVFRYDPLYNW
;
A
#
# COMPACT_ATOMS: atom_id res chain seq x y z
N TYR A 1 -23.07 -0.81 2.23
CA TYR A 1 -22.40 0.43 2.72
C TYR A 1 -21.16 0.13 3.56
N SER A 2 -21.27 -0.59 4.68
CA SER A 2 -20.12 -0.89 5.57
C SER A 2 -18.90 -1.50 4.84
N LYS A 3 -19.10 -2.55 4.04
CA LYS A 3 -18.03 -3.19 3.24
C LYS A 3 -17.27 -2.23 2.31
N LYS A 4 -17.96 -1.25 1.72
CA LYS A 4 -17.32 -0.24 0.86
C LYS A 4 -16.36 0.64 1.66
N VAL A 5 -16.75 1.04 2.88
CA VAL A 5 -15.89 1.84 3.76
C VAL A 5 -14.65 1.03 4.17
N VAL A 6 -14.81 -0.25 4.46
CA VAL A 6 -13.72 -1.17 4.77
C VAL A 6 -12.76 -1.33 3.57
N TYR A 7 -13.30 -1.53 2.37
CA TYR A 7 -12.53 -1.52 1.13
C TYR A 7 -11.72 -0.23 0.95
N THR A 8 -12.38 0.92 1.01
CA THR A 8 -11.70 2.22 0.81
C THR A 8 -10.61 2.46 1.86
N LYS A 9 -10.87 2.08 3.12
CA LYS A 9 -9.88 2.19 4.20
C LYS A 9 -8.69 1.26 3.99
N SER A 10 -8.92 -0.03 3.71
CA SER A 10 -7.83 -0.98 3.47
C SER A 10 -6.96 -0.57 2.28
N VAL A 11 -7.57 -0.15 1.16
CA VAL A 11 -6.84 0.38 0.00
C VAL A 11 -6.02 1.62 0.37
N SER A 12 -6.58 2.57 1.12
CA SER A 12 -5.86 3.79 1.54
C SER A 12 -4.66 3.49 2.44
N VAL A 13 -4.82 2.62 3.43
CA VAL A 13 -3.77 2.26 4.39
C VAL A 13 -2.64 1.52 3.69
N ASN A 14 -2.99 0.53 2.86
CA ASN A 14 -2.00 -0.26 2.11
C ASN A 14 -1.26 0.58 1.07
N SER A 15 -1.95 1.54 0.42
CA SER A 15 -1.33 2.45 -0.55
C SER A 15 -0.27 3.34 0.08
N VAL A 16 -0.61 4.00 1.20
CA VAL A 16 0.34 4.90 1.90
C VAL A 16 1.49 4.11 2.52
N THR A 17 1.19 2.98 3.17
CA THR A 17 2.21 2.14 3.80
C THR A 17 3.14 1.53 2.75
N GLY A 18 2.58 0.98 1.68
CA GLY A 18 3.35 0.43 0.56
C GLY A 18 4.26 1.47 -0.07
N TRP A 19 3.77 2.69 -0.28
CA TRP A 19 4.59 3.77 -0.82
C TRP A 19 5.76 4.15 0.11
N ILE A 20 5.53 4.25 1.42
CA ILE A 20 6.59 4.59 2.39
C ILE A 20 7.68 3.51 2.44
N VAL A 21 7.30 2.24 2.31
CA VAL A 21 8.24 1.10 2.27
C VAL A 21 8.90 0.96 0.89
N GLY A 22 8.35 1.58 -0.15
CA GLY A 22 8.83 1.43 -1.53
C GLY A 22 8.43 0.09 -2.15
N LEU A 23 7.22 -0.39 -1.84
CA LEU A 23 6.67 -1.65 -2.34
C LEU A 23 6.28 -1.53 -3.82
N GLY A 24 6.92 -2.33 -4.68
CA GLY A 24 6.67 -2.42 -6.12
C GLY A 24 5.93 -3.69 -6.53
N ASP A 25 5.79 -3.93 -7.84
CA ASP A 25 5.13 -5.10 -8.44
C ASP A 25 3.70 -5.32 -7.94
N ARG A 26 2.95 -4.22 -7.83
CA ARG A 26 1.55 -4.24 -7.37
C ARG A 26 0.61 -4.55 -8.53
N HIS A 27 0.78 -5.68 -9.23
CA HIS A 27 -0.15 -6.13 -10.26
C HIS A 27 -1.45 -6.73 -9.69
N CYS A 28 -2.49 -6.92 -10.50
CA CYS A 28 -3.81 -7.36 -10.01
C CYS A 28 -3.78 -8.69 -9.25
N MET A 29 -2.87 -9.62 -9.58
CA MET A 29 -2.75 -10.89 -8.85
C MET A 29 -2.10 -10.75 -7.47
N ASN A 30 -1.46 -9.61 -7.17
CA ASN A 30 -0.81 -9.34 -5.88
C ASN A 30 -1.70 -8.49 -4.94
N ILE A 31 -2.94 -8.21 -5.36
CA ILE A 31 -3.93 -7.49 -4.55
C ILE A 31 -5.18 -8.37 -4.48
N LEU A 32 -5.29 -9.10 -3.39
CA LEU A 32 -6.44 -9.95 -3.11
C LEU A 32 -7.54 -9.14 -2.42
N MET A 33 -8.77 -9.63 -2.54
CA MET A 33 -9.95 -9.06 -1.89
C MET A 33 -10.59 -10.13 -1.04
N ASP A 34 -10.75 -9.88 0.26
CA ASP A 34 -11.53 -10.79 1.11
C ASP A 34 -13.02 -10.63 0.81
N ILE A 35 -13.69 -11.73 0.46
CA ILE A 35 -15.12 -11.77 0.13
C ILE A 35 -15.99 -11.52 1.38
N GLY A 36 -15.49 -11.91 2.56
CA GLY A 36 -16.14 -11.71 3.84
C GLY A 36 -16.21 -10.23 4.22
N THR A 37 -15.04 -9.59 4.35
CA THR A 37 -14.90 -8.23 4.87
C THR A 37 -14.85 -7.13 3.80
N ALA A 38 -14.48 -7.47 2.56
CA ALA A 38 -14.10 -6.56 1.47
C ALA A 38 -12.79 -5.79 1.71
N GLU A 39 -11.88 -6.31 2.54
CA GLU A 39 -10.54 -5.75 2.69
C GLU A 39 -9.65 -6.11 1.49
N ALA A 40 -8.90 -5.11 1.01
CA ALA A 40 -7.81 -5.33 0.07
C ALA A 40 -6.58 -5.82 0.84
N ILE A 41 -6.00 -6.93 0.40
CA ILE A 41 -4.84 -7.57 1.02
C ILE A 41 -3.73 -7.67 -0.02
N HIS A 42 -2.61 -7.02 0.27
CA HIS A 42 -1.42 -7.14 -0.58
C HIS A 42 -0.70 -8.43 -0.22
N ILE A 43 -0.41 -9.26 -1.22
CA ILE A 43 0.42 -10.45 -1.09
C ILE A 43 1.70 -10.27 -1.91
N ASP A 44 2.64 -11.20 -1.72
CA ASP A 44 3.95 -11.20 -2.38
C ASP A 44 4.68 -9.86 -2.25
N LEU A 45 5.50 -9.71 -1.22
CA LEU A 45 6.20 -8.45 -0.91
C LEU A 45 7.67 -8.47 -1.36
N GLY A 46 8.01 -9.32 -2.32
CA GLY A 46 9.41 -9.54 -2.74
C GLY A 46 10.10 -8.35 -3.40
N ILE A 47 9.33 -7.39 -3.94
CA ILE A 47 9.88 -6.14 -4.51
C ILE A 47 9.53 -4.99 -3.57
N ALA A 48 10.48 -4.61 -2.72
CA ALA A 48 10.36 -3.53 -1.74
C ALA A 48 11.53 -2.55 -1.83
N PHE A 49 11.56 -1.53 -0.96
CA PHE A 49 12.66 -0.56 -0.86
C PHE A 49 13.02 0.11 -2.20
N ASP A 50 12.01 0.44 -2.99
CA ASP A 50 12.12 1.06 -4.31
C ASP A 50 12.78 0.19 -5.40
N ALA A 51 12.98 -1.12 -5.16
CA ALA A 51 13.53 -2.05 -6.14
C ALA A 51 12.71 -2.11 -7.45
N GLY A 52 11.41 -1.78 -7.41
CA GLY A 52 10.55 -1.68 -8.60
C GLY A 52 11.03 -0.64 -9.63
N LYS A 53 11.82 0.35 -9.21
CA LYS A 53 12.43 1.36 -10.11
C LYS A 53 13.64 0.81 -10.87
N LEU A 54 14.22 -0.31 -10.39
CA LEU A 54 15.40 -0.97 -10.97
C LEU A 54 15.05 -2.09 -11.95
N LEU A 55 13.76 -2.37 -12.14
CA LEU A 55 13.28 -3.33 -13.13
C LEU A 55 13.62 -2.87 -14.56
N SER A 56 13.63 -3.81 -15.50
CA SER A 56 13.85 -3.53 -16.93
C SER A 56 12.85 -2.52 -17.49
N ILE A 57 11.61 -2.54 -16.98
CA ILE A 57 10.60 -1.52 -17.19
C ILE A 57 10.30 -0.91 -15.82
N PRO A 58 10.81 0.30 -15.52
CA PRO A 58 10.66 0.91 -14.19
C PRO A 58 9.21 1.22 -13.84
N GLU A 59 8.84 0.95 -12.59
CA GLU A 59 7.57 1.42 -12.04
C GLU A 59 7.68 2.88 -11.59
N CYS A 60 6.97 3.78 -12.30
CA CYS A 60 7.00 5.23 -12.04
C CYS A 60 5.88 5.71 -11.12
N ILE A 61 4.90 4.86 -10.80
CA ILE A 61 3.76 5.20 -9.95
C ILE A 61 4.04 4.84 -8.49
N PRO A 62 3.58 5.64 -7.51
CA PRO A 62 3.88 5.40 -6.10
C PRO A 62 3.14 4.20 -5.50
N PHE A 63 1.95 3.90 -6.02
CA PHE A 63 1.12 2.75 -5.66
C PHE A 63 0.01 2.57 -6.70
N ARG A 64 -0.63 1.40 -6.74
CA ARG A 64 -1.70 1.10 -7.70
C ARG A 64 -3.01 1.82 -7.30
N LEU A 65 -3.40 2.82 -8.08
CA LEU A 65 -4.70 3.49 -7.96
C LEU A 65 -5.32 3.68 -9.35
N THR A 66 -5.88 2.60 -9.91
CA THR A 66 -6.49 2.61 -11.25
C THR A 66 -7.93 3.09 -11.20
N ARG A 67 -8.52 3.31 -12.39
CA ARG A 67 -9.94 3.68 -12.53
C ARG A 67 -10.87 2.69 -11.84
N ASP A 68 -10.61 1.39 -11.94
CA ASP A 68 -11.45 0.34 -11.33
C ASP A 68 -11.37 0.38 -9.80
N VAL A 69 -10.18 0.67 -9.25
CA VAL A 69 -10.00 0.82 -7.79
C VAL A 69 -10.73 2.05 -7.28
N VAL A 70 -10.66 3.17 -8.02
CA VAL A 70 -11.36 4.41 -7.67
C VAL A 70 -12.89 4.23 -7.78
N ASP A 71 -13.36 3.53 -8.81
CA ASP A 71 -14.79 3.24 -8.99
C ASP A 71 -15.37 2.44 -7.80
N GLY A 72 -14.59 1.48 -7.26
CA GLY A 72 -14.96 0.73 -6.06
C GLY A 72 -15.19 1.58 -4.80
N MET A 73 -14.71 2.83 -4.76
CA MET A 73 -14.95 3.77 -3.65
C MET A 73 -16.34 4.46 -3.76
N GLY A 74 -16.97 4.36 -4.93
CA GLY A 74 -18.24 4.97 -5.28
C GLY A 74 -18.12 6.45 -5.66
N VAL A 75 -19.24 7.17 -5.59
CA VAL A 75 -19.39 8.52 -6.17
C VAL A 75 -18.38 9.58 -5.72
N ASN A 76 -17.86 9.48 -4.49
CA ASN A 76 -16.88 10.44 -3.98
C ASN A 76 -15.45 10.14 -4.46
N GLY A 77 -15.21 8.96 -5.05
CA GLY A 77 -13.89 8.50 -5.48
C GLY A 77 -12.83 8.71 -4.40
N VAL A 78 -11.73 9.36 -4.80
CA VAL A 78 -10.58 9.65 -3.94
C VAL A 78 -10.83 10.79 -2.94
N GLU A 79 -11.74 11.72 -3.25
CA GLU A 79 -11.98 12.94 -2.45
C GLU A 79 -12.84 12.70 -1.19
N GLY A 80 -13.20 11.44 -0.93
CA GLY A 80 -13.97 11.06 0.25
C GLY A 80 -13.13 10.41 1.35
N VAL A 81 -13.57 9.22 1.75
CA VAL A 81 -12.95 8.43 2.83
C VAL A 81 -11.48 8.13 2.51
N PHE A 82 -11.15 7.90 1.23
CA PHE A 82 -9.79 7.57 0.80
C PHE A 82 -8.77 8.65 1.21
N ARG A 83 -8.95 9.90 0.75
CA ARG A 83 -8.05 11.02 1.08
C ARG A 83 -7.88 11.18 2.59
N LYS A 84 -9.00 11.23 3.34
CA LYS A 84 -8.96 11.40 4.80
C LYS A 84 -8.23 10.26 5.50
N SER A 85 -8.43 9.02 5.05
CA SER A 85 -7.73 7.86 5.60
C SER A 85 -6.24 7.88 5.25
N CYS A 86 -5.85 8.27 4.03
CA CYS A 86 -4.45 8.46 3.65
C CYS A 86 -3.74 9.50 4.53
N GLU A 87 -4.37 10.64 4.77
CA GLU A 87 -3.83 11.71 5.63
C GLU A 87 -3.59 11.23 7.06
N GLU A 88 -4.57 10.55 7.65
CA GLU A 88 -4.43 10.02 9.02
C GLU A 88 -3.39 8.91 9.09
N THR A 89 -3.35 8.00 8.11
CA THR A 89 -2.31 6.96 8.03
C THR A 89 -0.92 7.59 7.95
N LEU A 90 -0.71 8.57 7.07
CA LEU A 90 0.57 9.25 6.93
C LEU A 90 0.97 9.97 8.23
N LYS A 91 0.01 10.61 8.91
CA LYS A 91 0.24 11.27 10.19
C LYS A 91 0.68 10.29 11.27
N VAL A 92 0.02 9.13 11.38
CA VAL A 92 0.38 8.08 12.34
C VAL A 92 1.76 7.49 12.03
N LEU A 93 2.06 7.20 10.76
CA LEU A 93 3.35 6.65 10.36
C LEU A 93 4.49 7.65 10.63
N ARG A 94 4.29 8.94 10.33
CA ARG A 94 5.27 10.00 10.66
C ARG A 94 5.49 10.15 12.17
N LYS A 95 4.42 10.10 12.97
CA LYS A 95 4.53 10.18 14.44
C LYS A 95 5.33 9.03 15.03
N ASN A 96 5.29 7.85 14.40
CA ASN A 96 5.95 6.63 14.86
C ASN A 96 7.16 6.25 13.98
N SER A 97 7.77 7.21 13.28
CA SER A 97 8.84 6.96 12.31
C SER A 97 10.03 6.22 12.93
N ASN A 98 10.39 6.54 14.18
CA ASN A 98 11.50 5.91 14.87
C ASN A 98 11.29 4.40 15.04
N VAL A 99 10.07 3.99 15.42
CA VAL A 99 9.72 2.57 15.58
C VAL A 99 9.77 1.85 14.23
N LEU A 100 9.24 2.48 13.18
CA LEU A 100 9.28 1.93 11.83
C LEU A 100 10.73 1.74 11.35
N LEU A 101 11.58 2.75 11.53
CA LEU A 101 13.00 2.67 11.16
C LEU A 101 13.71 1.54 11.91
N THR A 102 13.45 1.37 13.20
CA THR A 102 14.03 0.25 13.98
C THR A 102 13.62 -1.11 13.43
N ILE A 103 12.38 -1.28 12.98
CA ILE A 103 11.92 -2.53 12.36
C ILE A 103 12.58 -2.72 11.00
N LEU A 104 12.65 -1.66 10.20
CA LEU A 104 13.25 -1.71 8.86
C LEU A 104 14.77 -1.96 8.91
N ASP A 105 15.46 -1.48 9.95
CA ASP A 105 16.90 -1.71 10.15
C ASP A 105 17.24 -3.20 10.26
N VAL A 106 16.32 -4.05 10.74
CA VAL A 106 16.55 -5.50 10.81
C VAL A 106 16.77 -6.10 9.42
N PHE A 107 16.05 -5.62 8.40
CA PHE A 107 16.18 -6.13 7.03
C PHE A 107 17.53 -5.80 6.40
N ARG A 108 18.21 -4.74 6.85
CA ARG A 108 19.57 -4.41 6.40
C ARG A 108 20.59 -5.47 6.80
N TYR A 109 20.36 -6.17 7.90
CA TYR A 109 21.28 -7.15 8.45
C TYR A 109 20.86 -8.59 8.16
N ASP A 110 19.83 -8.82 7.35
CA ASP A 110 19.43 -10.17 6.95
C ASP A 110 20.48 -10.76 6.00
N PRO A 111 21.24 -11.78 6.41
CA PRO A 111 22.28 -12.37 5.56
C PRO A 111 21.70 -13.30 4.48
N LEU A 112 20.42 -13.66 4.57
CA LEU A 112 19.75 -14.60 3.66
C LEU A 112 19.07 -13.91 2.48
N TYR A 113 18.86 -12.60 2.55
CA TYR A 113 18.11 -11.87 1.54
C TYR A 113 18.76 -10.52 1.21
N ASN A 114 19.21 -10.36 -0.04
CA ASN A 114 19.64 -9.07 -0.55
C ASN A 114 18.43 -8.38 -1.19
N TRP A 115 17.96 -7.33 -0.50
CA TRP A 115 16.91 -6.43 -0.95
C TRP A 115 17.42 -5.43 -1.99
#